data_AF-A0A1Q9RVG3-F1
#
_entry.id   AF-A0A1Q9RVG3-F1
#
_cell.length_a   1.000
_cell.length_b   1.000
_cell.length_c   1.000
_cell.angle_alpha   90.00
_cell.angle_beta   90.00
_cell.angle_gamma   90.00
#
_symmetry.space_group_name_H-M   'P 1'
#
loop_
_entity.id
_entity.type
_entity.pdbx_description
1 polymer ?
#
loop_
_entity_poly.entity_id
_entity_poly.type
_entity_poly.pdbx_seq_one_letter_code
_entity_poly.pdbx_strand_id
1 'polypeptide(L)' 'MRWTGNPSRPDEAGRHAAAQAAAAAESDLQHRRAARVVAGRAFDAADCAEMLAMLGLDGHPEPDRR' A
#
# COMPACT_ATOMS: atom_id res chain seq x y z
N MET A 1 -14.79 38.92 8.86
CA MET A 1 -15.28 37.52 8.68
C MET A 1 -14.39 36.61 9.52
N ARG A 2 -14.93 35.95 10.55
CA ARG A 2 -14.17 35.07 11.45
C ARG A 2 -14.46 33.63 11.06
N TRP A 3 -13.49 32.93 10.49
CA TRP A 3 -13.62 31.50 10.18
C TRP A 3 -13.66 30.72 11.50
N THR A 4 -14.83 30.17 11.83
CA THR A 4 -14.98 29.17 12.89
C THR A 4 -14.69 27.81 12.28
N GLY A 5 -13.43 27.38 12.34
CA GLY A 5 -13.05 26.01 12.00
C GLY A 5 -13.84 25.03 12.87
N ASN A 6 -14.57 24.13 12.23
CA ASN A 6 -15.41 23.13 12.89
C ASN A 6 -14.54 22.17 13.74
N PRO A 7 -14.73 22.08 15.07
CA PRO A 7 -13.93 21.23 15.94
C PRO A 7 -14.21 19.72 15.81
N SER A 8 -15.12 19.28 14.92
CA SER A 8 -15.45 17.85 14.72
C SER A 8 -14.42 17.06 13.90
N ARG A 9 -13.37 17.69 13.36
CA ARG A 9 -12.39 17.02 12.48
C ARG A 9 -11.37 16.07 13.13
N PRO A 10 -10.97 16.15 14.42
CA PRO A 10 -9.91 15.28 14.93
C PRO A 10 -10.37 13.81 14.99
N ASP A 11 -11.64 13.55 15.29
CA ASP A 11 -12.20 12.19 15.33
C ASP A 11 -12.40 11.57 13.93
N GLU A 12 -12.76 12.37 12.92
CA GLU A 12 -12.83 11.89 11.54
C GLU A 12 -11.44 11.58 10.98
N ALA A 13 -10.46 12.47 11.19
CA ALA A 13 -9.09 12.24 10.76
C ALA A 13 -8.51 10.95 11.35
N GLY A 14 -8.76 10.67 12.64
CA GLY A 14 -8.35 9.43 13.30
C GLY A 14 -9.00 8.18 12.70
N ARG A 15 -10.31 8.22 12.40
CA ARG A 15 -11.01 7.10 11.75
C ARG A 15 -10.53 6.85 10.32
N HIS A 16 -10.25 7.90 9.55
CA HIS A 16 -9.66 7.77 8.22
C HIS A 16 -8.24 7.19 8.28
N ALA A 17 -7.40 7.65 9.22
CA ALA A 17 -6.05 7.09 9.40
C ALA A 17 -6.09 5.59 9.78
N ALA A 18 -7.00 5.19 10.67
CA ALA A 18 -7.20 3.78 11.03
C ALA A 18 -7.68 2.93 9.85
N ALA A 19 -8.62 3.44 9.04
CA ALA A 19 -9.09 2.75 7.84
C ALA A 19 -7.98 2.60 6.78
N GLN A 20 -7.16 3.63 6.58
CA GLN A 20 -6.02 3.59 5.67
C GLN A 20 -4.96 2.59 6.14
N ALA A 21 -4.66 2.54 7.45
CA ALA A 21 -3.72 1.56 8.01
C ALA A 21 -4.23 0.12 7.85
N ALA A 22 -5.52 -0.12 8.05
CA ALA A 22 -6.14 -1.43 7.82
C ALA A 22 -6.10 -1.82 6.33
N ALA A 23 -6.38 -0.87 5.43
CA ALA A 23 -6.31 -1.09 3.99
C ALA A 23 -4.87 -1.38 3.51
N ALA A 24 -3.88 -0.66 4.05
CA ALA A 24 -2.47 -0.90 3.76
C ALA A 24 -2.03 -2.30 4.24
N ALA A 25 -2.42 -2.70 5.46
CA ALA A 25 -2.09 -4.03 5.99
C ALA A 25 -2.69 -5.17 5.16
N GLU A 26 -3.94 -5.01 4.69
CA GLU A 26 -4.58 -5.99 3.81
C GLU A 26 -3.92 -6.02 2.42
N SER A 27 -3.59 -4.84 1.86
CA SER A 27 -2.85 -4.73 0.61
C SER A 27 -1.49 -5.42 0.68
N ASP A 28 -0.76 -5.28 1.79
CA ASP A 28 0.54 -5.93 2.01
C ASP A 28 0.43 -7.46 2.06
N LEU A 29 -0.67 -7.99 2.62
CA LEU A 29 -0.93 -9.43 2.64
C LEU A 29 -1.22 -9.94 1.23
N GLN A 30 -1.99 -9.19 0.44
CA GLN A 30 -2.29 -9.52 -0.95
C GLN A 30 -1.04 -9.44 -1.83
N HIS A 31 -0.22 -8.40 -1.66
CA HIS A 31 1.06 -8.25 -2.35
C HIS A 31 2.01 -9.42 -2.05
N ARG A 32 2.12 -9.82 -0.79
CA ARG A 32 2.92 -11.01 -0.39
C ARG A 32 2.41 -12.31 -1.04
N ARG A 33 1.09 -12.47 -1.18
CA ARG A 33 0.51 -13.64 -1.87
C ARG A 33 0.79 -13.59 -3.36
N ALA A 34 0.61 -12.43 -4.00
CA ALA A 34 0.88 -12.24 -5.41
C ALA A 34 2.37 -12.52 -5.74
N ALA A 35 3.28 -12.02 -4.91
CA ALA A 35 4.72 -12.26 -5.08
C ALA A 35 5.09 -13.75 -5.04
N ARG A 36 4.44 -14.54 -4.16
CA ARG A 36 4.63 -16.00 -4.11
C ARG A 36 4.11 -16.70 -5.35
N VAL A 37 2.99 -16.24 -5.90
CA VAL A 37 2.42 -16.79 -7.14
C VAL A 37 3.34 -16.50 -8.32
N VAL A 38 3.86 -15.27 -8.42
CA VAL A 38 4.84 -14.87 -9.43
C VAL A 38 6.11 -15.72 -9.32
N ALA A 39 6.68 -15.86 -8.12
CA ALA A 39 7.86 -16.68 -7.90
C ALA A 39 7.67 -18.16 -8.28
N GLY A 40 6.46 -18.71 -8.11
CA GLY A 40 6.14 -20.08 -8.51
C GLY A 40 5.88 -20.26 -10.02
N ARG A 41 5.78 -19.17 -10.78
CA ARG A 41 5.41 -19.19 -12.21
C ARG A 41 6.46 -18.56 -13.13
N ALA A 42 7.40 -17.80 -12.57
CA ALA A 42 8.54 -17.24 -13.27
C ALA A 42 9.46 -18.35 -13.81
N PHE A 43 10.07 -18.08 -14.96
CA PHE A 43 11.01 -18.99 -15.60
C PHE A 43 12.38 -19.01 -14.92
N ASP A 44 12.83 -17.85 -14.45
CA ASP A 44 14.07 -17.67 -13.70
C ASP A 44 13.97 -16.50 -12.70
N ALA A 45 15.07 -16.21 -11.99
CA ALA A 45 15.11 -15.17 -10.98
C ALA A 45 15.02 -13.74 -11.58
N ALA A 46 15.47 -13.53 -12.82
CA ALA A 46 15.42 -12.22 -13.47
C ALA A 46 14.00 -11.93 -14.00
N ASP A 47 13.37 -12.92 -14.62
CA ASP A 47 11.96 -12.89 -15.04
C ASP A 47 11.03 -12.65 -13.84
N CYS A 48 11.29 -13.32 -12.72
CA CYS A 48 10.59 -13.07 -11.46
C CYS A 48 10.72 -11.62 -11.01
N ALA A 49 11.93 -11.07 -11.03
CA ALA A 49 12.17 -9.68 -10.62
C ALA A 49 11.46 -8.66 -11.54
N GLU A 50 11.49 -8.87 -12.86
CA GLU A 50 10.75 -8.03 -13.81
C GLU A 50 9.25 -8.11 -13.59
N MET A 51 8.69 -9.31 -13.40
CA MET A 51 7.28 -9.50 -13.11
C MET A 51 6.86 -8.82 -11.81
N LEU A 52 7.66 -8.92 -10.75
CA LEU A 52 7.40 -8.24 -9.49
C LEU A 52 7.43 -6.71 -9.66
N ALA A 53 8.40 -6.17 -10.40
CA ALA A 53 8.51 -4.74 -10.67
C ALA A 53 7.31 -4.21 -11.48
N MET A 54 6.88 -4.94 -12.53
CA MET A 54 5.71 -4.56 -13.32
C MET A 54 4.40 -4.54 -12.52
N LEU A 55 4.33 -5.35 -11.46
CA LEU A 55 3.17 -5.44 -10.59
C LEU A 55 3.28 -4.53 -9.34
N GLY A 56 4.38 -3.79 -9.17
CA GLY A 56 4.65 -2.99 -7.97
C GLY A 56 4.81 -3.83 -6.70
N LEU A 57 5.29 -5.08 -6.84
CA LEU A 57 5.46 -6.06 -5.78
C LEU A 57 6.92 -6.25 -5.36
N ASP A 58 7.84 -5.50 -5.96
CA ASP A 58 9.28 -5.49 -5.66
C ASP A 58 9.60 -4.89 -4.28
N GLY A 59 8.56 -4.48 -3.55
CA GLY A 59 8.70 -3.98 -2.19
C GLY A 59 9.45 -2.67 -2.16
N HIS A 60 9.52 -1.94 -3.28
CA HIS A 60 9.91 -0.54 -3.21
C HIS A 60 8.79 0.15 -2.42
N PRO A 61 9.05 0.59 -1.17
CA PRO A 61 8.13 1.51 -0.56
C PRO A 61 8.12 2.70 -1.51
N GLU A 62 7.00 2.93 -2.21
CA GLU A 62 6.75 4.23 -2.83
C GLU A 62 7.20 5.25 -1.80
N PRO A 63 8.23 6.07 -2.09
CA PRO A 63 8.67 7.07 -1.14
C PRO A 63 7.46 7.96 -0.95
N ASP A 64 6.88 7.85 0.24
CA ASP A 64 5.83 8.68 0.80
C ASP A 64 5.92 10.07 0.15
N ARG A 65 5.07 10.30 -0.88
CA ARG A 65 5.02 11.58 -1.58
C ARG A 65 4.33 12.56 -0.64
N ARG A 66 5.19 13.17 0.18
CA ARG A 66 5.09 14.35 1.02
C ARG A 66 4.07 15.40 0.59
#